data_AF-A0AAW3ZHJ4-F1
#
_entry.id   AF-A0AAW3ZHJ4-F1
#
_cell.length_a   1.000
_cell.length_b   1.000
_cell.length_c   1.000
_cell.angle_alpha   90.00
_cell.angle_beta   90.00
_cell.angle_gamma   90.00
#
_symmetry.space_group_name_H-M   'P 1'
#
loop_
_entity.id
_entity.type
_entity.pdbx_description
1 polymer ?
#
loop_
_entity_poly.entity_id
_entity_poly.type
_entity_poly.pdbx_seq_one_letter_code
_entity_poly.pdbx_strand_id
1 'polypeptide(L)'
;MPLFKFHPRWKEELVCEGPGGRFILQLPMGVLSAYLPGESVWPRVAPDWARDLWPQLHAELQTWCRENGAELLIDNDTPVLE
;
A
#
# COMPACT_ATOMS: atom_id res chain seq x y z
N MET A 1 -17.65 10.81 27.33
CA MET A 1 -17.64 11.54 26.04
C MET A 1 -16.20 11.60 25.56
N PRO A 2 -15.90 11.17 24.32
CA PRO A 2 -14.53 11.28 23.84
C PRO A 2 -14.21 12.74 23.51
N LEU A 3 -13.03 13.20 23.94
CA LEU A 3 -12.55 14.57 23.76
C LEU A 3 -12.03 14.83 22.33
N PHE A 4 -11.81 13.79 21.51
CA PHE A 4 -11.31 13.92 20.14
C PHE A 4 -12.09 13.08 19.12
N LYS A 5 -12.17 13.58 17.89
CA LYS A 5 -12.72 12.92 16.70
C LYS A 5 -11.69 13.01 15.58
N PHE A 6 -11.47 11.90 14.89
CA PHE A 6 -10.57 11.83 13.74
C PHE A 6 -11.39 11.54 12.49
N HIS A 7 -11.15 12.31 11.43
CA HIS A 7 -11.74 12.08 10.11
C HIS A 7 -10.62 12.14 9.07
N PRO A 8 -10.47 11.13 8.20
CA PRO A 8 -9.57 11.26 7.07
C PRO A 8 -10.13 12.34 6.13
N ARG A 9 -9.31 13.34 5.78
CA ARG A 9 -9.60 14.31 4.73
C ARG A 9 -8.39 14.45 3.83
N TRP A 10 -8.30 13.55 2.86
CA TRP A 10 -7.41 13.67 1.72
C TRP A 10 -8.29 13.72 0.47
N LYS A 11 -8.17 14.79 -0.31
CA LYS A 11 -8.88 14.95 -1.58
C LYS A 11 -7.82 15.16 -2.65
N GLU A 12 -7.62 14.10 -3.41
CA GLU A 12 -6.75 13.97 -4.57
C GLU A 12 -7.21 14.92 -5.68
N GLU A 13 -6.94 16.21 -5.51
CA GLU A 13 -7.43 17.27 -6.38
C GLU A 13 -6.27 18.17 -6.82
N LEU A 14 -6.05 18.27 -8.14
CA LEU A 14 -5.10 19.20 -8.74
C LEU A 14 -5.85 20.39 -9.32
N VAL A 15 -5.53 21.58 -8.83
CA VAL A 15 -6.12 22.83 -9.34
C VAL A 15 -5.32 23.30 -10.54
N CYS A 16 -5.99 23.52 -11.67
CA CYS A 16 -5.43 24.11 -12.88
C CYS A 16 -6.02 25.51 -13.09
N GLU A 17 -5.16 26.52 -13.27
CA GLU A 17 -5.56 27.92 -13.47
C GLU A 17 -4.97 28.49 -14.76
N GLY A 18 -5.74 29.33 -15.46
CA GLY A 18 -5.32 30.04 -16.68
C GLY A 18 -6.09 31.34 -16.89
N PRO A 19 -5.81 32.09 -17.97
CA PRO A 19 -6.38 33.43 -18.20
C PRO A 19 -7.92 33.51 -18.19
N GLY A 20 -8.60 32.39 -18.43
CA GLY A 20 -10.07 32.28 -18.46
C GLY A 20 -10.72 31.71 -17.20
N GLY A 21 -9.95 31.36 -16.15
CA GLY A 21 -10.48 30.81 -14.91
C GLY A 21 -9.72 29.59 -14.41
N ARG A 22 -10.39 28.77 -13.57
CA ARG A 22 -9.80 27.58 -12.94
C ARG A 22 -10.72 26.38 -12.97
N PHE A 23 -10.14 25.19 -13.00
CA PHE A 23 -10.84 23.91 -12.84
C PHE A 23 -10.04 22.95 -11.96
N ILE A 24 -10.69 21.89 -11.49
CA ILE A 24 -10.11 20.88 -10.59
C ILE A 24 -10.09 19.55 -11.30
N LEU A 25 -8.91 18.92 -11.37
CA LEU A 25 -8.70 17.56 -11.85
C LEU A 25 -8.62 16.60 -10.66
N GLN A 26 -9.08 15.37 -10.83
CA GLN A 26 -8.73 14.31 -9.89
C GLN A 26 -7.26 13.94 -10.07
N LEU A 27 -6.51 13.84 -8.97
CA LEU A 27 -5.10 13.50 -8.93
C LEU A 27 -4.85 12.34 -7.94
N PRO A 28 -5.23 11.11 -8.30
CA PRO A 28 -5.07 9.97 -7.41
C PRO A 28 -3.59 9.71 -7.10
N MET A 29 -3.24 9.57 -5.82
CA MET A 29 -1.92 9.18 -5.36
C MET A 29 -1.79 7.66 -5.41
N GLY A 30 -1.28 7.16 -6.54
CA GLY A 30 -0.83 5.78 -6.69
C GLY A 30 -1.94 4.73 -6.62
N VAL A 31 -1.58 3.52 -7.02
CA VAL A 31 -2.39 2.33 -6.71
C VAL A 31 -2.02 1.92 -5.29
N LEU A 32 -2.99 1.50 -4.48
CA LEU A 32 -2.70 0.89 -3.18
C LEU A 32 -1.81 -0.33 -3.45
N SER A 33 -0.57 -0.35 -2.94
CA SER A 33 0.37 -1.44 -3.24
C SER A 33 0.95 -2.04 -1.97
N ALA A 34 1.01 -3.37 -1.91
CA ALA A 34 1.72 -4.12 -0.89
C ALA A 34 3.00 -4.71 -1.50
N TYR A 35 4.13 -4.49 -0.82
CA TYR A 35 5.42 -5.02 -1.24
C TYR A 35 5.79 -6.21 -0.36
N LEU A 36 6.07 -7.36 -0.97
CA LEU A 36 6.50 -8.57 -0.28
C LEU A 36 7.89 -8.98 -0.78
N PRO A 37 8.88 -9.17 0.11
CA PRO A 37 10.16 -9.73 -0.29
C PRO A 37 9.98 -11.12 -0.90
N GLY A 38 10.79 -11.42 -1.93
CA GLY A 38 10.72 -12.71 -2.60
C GLY A 38 11.05 -13.87 -1.68
N GLU A 39 10.54 -15.05 -2.04
CA GLU A 39 10.71 -16.28 -1.26
C GLU A 39 12.19 -16.62 -0.98
N SER A 40 13.08 -16.31 -1.92
CA SER A 40 14.51 -16.58 -1.80
C SER A 40 15.23 -15.72 -0.76
N VAL A 41 14.73 -14.50 -0.49
CA VAL A 41 15.30 -13.57 0.49
C VAL A 41 14.57 -13.60 1.83
N TRP A 42 13.32 -14.06 1.84
CA TRP A 42 12.47 -14.11 3.03
C TRP A 42 13.13 -14.76 4.25
N PRO A 43 13.82 -15.91 4.17
CA PRO A 43 14.44 -16.53 5.34
C PRO A 43 15.48 -15.65 6.07
N ARG A 44 15.99 -14.61 5.40
CA ARG A 44 17.00 -13.68 5.94
C ARG A 44 16.39 -12.42 6.57
N VAL A 45 15.23 -11.99 6.07
CA VAL A 45 14.60 -10.72 6.44
C VAL A 45 13.32 -10.91 7.26
N ALA A 46 12.75 -12.11 7.26
CA ALA A 46 11.53 -12.40 7.97
C ALA A 46 11.76 -12.54 9.48
N PRO A 47 10.78 -12.13 10.30
CA PRO A 47 10.73 -12.48 11.71
C PRO A 47 10.80 -14.00 11.90
N ASP A 48 11.41 -14.45 12.99
CA ASP A 48 11.69 -15.88 13.25
C ASP A 48 10.46 -16.78 13.10
N TRP A 49 9.28 -16.31 13.53
CA TRP A 49 8.04 -17.07 13.47
C TRP A 49 7.46 -17.22 12.06
N ALA A 50 7.84 -16.35 11.12
CA ALA A 50 7.26 -16.26 9.78
C ALA A 50 8.14 -16.87 8.68
N ARG A 51 9.38 -17.27 8.99
CA ARG A 51 10.38 -17.69 8.01
C ARG A 51 9.90 -18.82 7.09
N ASP A 52 9.17 -19.79 7.64
CA ASP A 52 8.70 -20.96 6.90
C ASP A 52 7.27 -20.80 6.34
N LEU A 53 6.65 -19.62 6.52
CA LEU A 53 5.26 -19.35 6.16
C LEU A 53 5.10 -18.57 4.85
N TRP A 54 6.19 -18.34 4.11
CA TRP A 54 6.15 -17.50 2.91
C TRP A 54 5.07 -17.90 1.88
N PRO A 55 4.92 -19.19 1.51
CA PRO A 55 3.91 -19.57 0.51
C PRO A 55 2.48 -19.26 0.97
N GLN A 56 2.22 -19.42 2.26
CA GLN A 56 0.93 -19.10 2.86
C GLN A 56 0.70 -17.59 2.92
N LEU A 57 1.69 -16.83 3.39
CA LEU A 57 1.66 -15.37 3.44
C LEU A 57 1.40 -14.76 2.06
N HIS A 58 2.11 -15.22 1.03
CA HIS A 58 1.93 -14.76 -0.34
C HIS A 58 0.51 -15.00 -0.85
N ALA A 59 -0.05 -16.19 -0.62
CA ALA A 59 -1.40 -16.55 -1.07
C ALA A 59 -2.49 -15.72 -0.36
N GLU A 60 -2.36 -15.50 0.95
CA GLU A 60 -3.29 -14.69 1.73
C GLU A 60 -3.20 -13.21 1.34
N LEU A 61 -1.98 -12.67 1.20
CA LEU A 61 -1.76 -11.28 0.79
C LEU A 61 -2.27 -11.02 -0.64
N GLN A 62 -2.07 -11.97 -1.56
CA GLN A 62 -2.60 -11.87 -2.92
C GLN A 62 -4.14 -11.81 -2.93
N THR A 63 -4.79 -12.60 -2.08
CA THR A 63 -6.25 -12.57 -1.91
C THR A 63 -6.72 -11.23 -1.37
N TRP A 64 -6.07 -10.73 -0.32
CA TRP A 64 -6.38 -9.42 0.26
C TRP A 64 -6.22 -8.29 -0.76
N CYS A 65 -5.13 -8.29 -1.53
CA CYS A 65 -4.89 -7.27 -2.55
C CYS A 65 -6.00 -7.26 -3.61
N ARG A 66 -6.41 -8.43 -4.09
CA ARG A 66 -7.51 -8.57 -5.05
C ARG A 66 -8.83 -8.01 -4.52
N GLU A 67 -9.16 -8.28 -3.25
CA GLU A 67 -10.42 -7.84 -2.64
C GLU A 67 -10.45 -6.33 -2.35
N ASN A 68 -9.28 -5.71 -2.15
CA ASN A 68 -9.15 -4.30 -1.78
C ASN A 68 -8.72 -3.40 -2.93
N GLY A 69 -8.64 -3.94 -4.16
CA GLY A 69 -8.17 -3.18 -5.33
C GLY A 69 -6.72 -2.71 -5.19
N ALA A 70 -5.90 -3.49 -4.46
CA ALA A 70 -4.48 -3.24 -4.28
C ALA A 70 -3.63 -4.09 -5.24
N GLU A 71 -2.43 -3.62 -5.53
CA GLU A 71 -1.41 -4.33 -6.27
C GLU A 71 -0.47 -5.06 -5.29
N LEU A 72 -0.15 -6.32 -5.57
CA LEU A 72 0.90 -7.04 -4.86
C LEU A 72 2.17 -7.02 -5.71
N LEU A 73 3.24 -6.46 -5.16
CA LEU A 73 4.55 -6.34 -5.80
C LEU A 73 5.57 -7.19 -5.04
N ILE A 74 6.32 -8.01 -5.78
CA ILE A 74 7.43 -8.78 -5.21
C ILE A 74 8.71 -7.98 -5.41
N ASP A 75 9.34 -7.59 -4.31
CA ASP A 75 10.54 -6.75 -4.33
C ASP A 75 11.54 -7.20 -3.25
N ASN A 76 12.72 -7.63 -3.69
CA ASN A 76 13.75 -8.16 -2.81
C ASN A 76 14.52 -7.08 -2.04
N ASP A 77 14.41 -5.82 -2.46
CA ASP A 77 15.06 -4.69 -1.80
C ASP A 77 14.14 -3.99 -0.78
N THR A 78 12.87 -4.40 -0.71
CA THR A 78 11.92 -3.88 0.28
C THR A 78 12.28 -4.39 1.69
N PRO A 79 12.49 -3.50 2.68
CA PRO A 79 12.76 -3.89 4.05
C PRO A 79 11.47 -4.38 4.76
N VAL A 80 11.60 -5.45 5.54
CA VAL A 80 10.59 -5.81 6.56
C VAL A 80 10.88 -4.99 7.81
N LEU A 81 9.94 -4.15 8.22
CA LEU A 81 10.06 -3.34 9.45
C LEU A 81 9.32 -4.08 10.58
N GLU A 82 10.02 -4.38 11.68
CA GLU A 82 9.44 -4.86 12.94
C GLU A 82 8.97 -3.73 13.85
#